data_AF-A0A1X7K0T8-F1
#
_entry.id   AF-A0A1X7K0T8-F1
#
_cell.length_a   1.000
_cell.length_b   1.000
_cell.length_c   1.000
_cell.angle_alpha   90.00
_cell.angle_beta   90.00
_cell.angle_gamma   90.00
#
_symmetry.space_group_name_H-M   'P 1'
#
loop_
_entity.id
_entity.type
_entity.pdbx_description
1 polymer ?
#
loop_
_entity_poly.entity_id
_entity_poly.type
_entity_poly.pdbx_seq_one_letter_code
_entity_poly.pdbx_strand_id
1 'polypeptide(L)'
;MSKHSWTLSEEQLCCKEVLLEYVKPSENEPKPTNQFIDYLHAKLPNIERGSIRMKVQNIKSILEEYHIPNRLDISCMDNYSLLNLEAFNQMLLELAR
;
A
#
# COMPACT_ATOMS: atom_id res chain seq x y z
N MET A 1 8.18 1.16 -23.69
CA MET A 1 8.06 1.88 -22.41
C MET A 1 8.70 1.02 -21.34
N SER A 2 9.74 1.48 -20.65
CA SER A 2 10.31 0.69 -19.55
C SER A 2 9.31 0.70 -18.39
N LYS A 3 8.91 -0.48 -17.93
CA LYS A 3 8.14 -0.59 -16.69
C LYS A 3 9.01 -0.07 -15.55
N HIS A 4 8.52 0.88 -14.77
CA HIS A 4 9.19 1.34 -13.56
C HIS A 4 9.46 0.15 -12.64
N SER A 5 10.68 0.06 -12.10
CA SER A 5 11.03 -0.93 -11.09
C SER A 5 10.92 -0.28 -9.72
N TRP A 6 10.01 -0.80 -8.89
CA TRP A 6 9.81 -0.31 -7.53
C TRP A 6 11.09 -0.48 -6.70
N THR A 7 11.47 0.60 -6.03
CA THR A 7 12.56 0.61 -5.04
C THR A 7 12.01 0.35 -3.63
N LEU A 8 12.88 -0.06 -2.71
CA LEU A 8 12.47 -0.28 -1.31
C LEU A 8 11.83 0.95 -0.68
N SER A 9 12.34 2.15 -0.94
CA SER A 9 11.79 3.40 -0.40
C SER A 9 10.39 3.71 -0.92
N GLU A 10 10.13 3.43 -2.21
CA GLU A 10 8.79 3.59 -2.80
C GLU A 10 7.81 2.57 -2.22
N GLU A 11 8.25 1.33 -2.03
CA GLU A 11 7.46 0.27 -1.37
C GLU A 11 7.12 0.65 0.06
N GLN A 12 8.11 1.12 0.84
CA GLN A 12 7.91 1.59 2.22
C GLN A 12 6.93 2.75 2.28
N LEU A 13 7.07 3.75 1.39
CA LEU A 13 6.14 4.87 1.33
C LEU A 13 4.71 4.36 1.05
N CYS A 14 4.53 3.51 0.04
CA CYS A 14 3.21 2.96 -0.29
C CYS A 14 2.60 2.18 0.88
N CYS A 15 3.37 1.28 1.50
CA CYS A 15 2.96 0.51 2.67
C CYS A 15 2.58 1.42 3.84
N LYS A 16 3.40 2.43 4.15
CA LYS A 16 3.16 3.37 5.24
C LYS A 16 1.85 4.12 5.07
N GLU A 17 1.61 4.68 3.89
CA GLU A 17 0.38 5.43 3.61
C GLU A 17 -0.85 4.51 3.68
N VAL A 18 -0.76 3.27 3.19
CA VAL A 18 -1.87 2.30 3.29
C VAL A 18 -2.17 1.96 4.75
N LEU A 19 -1.14 1.68 5.56
CA LEU A 19 -1.31 1.36 6.98
C LEU A 19 -1.91 2.54 7.75
N LEU A 20 -1.47 3.77 7.47
CA LEU A 20 -2.00 4.97 8.11
C LEU A 20 -3.45 5.26 7.73
N GLU A 21 -3.81 5.10 6.47
CA GLU A 21 -5.15 5.43 5.97
C GLU A 21 -6.18 4.35 6.35
N TYR A 22 -5.82 3.07 6.18
CA TYR A 22 -6.79 1.98 6.20
C TYR A 22 -6.68 1.03 7.40
N VAL A 23 -5.56 1.02 8.13
CA VAL A 23 -5.36 0.14 9.29
C VAL A 23 -5.42 0.92 10.60
N LYS A 24 -4.73 2.06 10.69
CA LYS A 24 -4.72 2.87 11.91
C LYS A 24 -6.10 3.49 12.15
N PRO A 25 -6.62 3.47 13.39
CA PRO A 25 -7.85 4.20 13.71
C PRO A 25 -7.62 5.69 13.47
N SER A 26 -8.37 6.25 12.53
CA SER A 26 -8.52 7.69 12.36
C SER A 26 -9.96 8.07 12.71
N GLU A 27 -10.15 9.28 13.25
CA GLU A 27 -11.49 9.83 13.51
C GLU A 27 -12.30 10.01 12.21
N ASN A 28 -11.62 10.09 11.07
CA ASN A 28 -12.22 10.29 9.77
C ASN A 28 -12.45 8.96 9.03
N GLU A 29 -13.45 8.97 8.15
CA GLU A 29 -13.61 7.91 7.17
C GLU A 29 -12.37 7.85 6.24
N PRO A 30 -11.90 6.65 5.87
CA PRO A 30 -10.78 6.51 4.95
C PRO A 30 -11.15 7.05 3.57
N LYS A 31 -10.18 7.58 2.85
CA LYS A 31 -10.37 8.01 1.47
C LYS A 31 -10.90 6.83 0.62
N PRO A 32 -11.82 7.09 -0.31
CA PRO A 32 -12.16 6.11 -1.33
C PRO A 32 -10.90 5.64 -2.07
N THR A 33 -10.77 4.33 -2.29
CA THR A 33 -9.57 3.69 -2.85
C THR A 33 -9.02 4.40 -4.10
N ASN A 34 -9.89 4.85 -5.01
CA ASN A 34 -9.47 5.57 -6.22
C ASN A 34 -8.82 6.93 -5.91
N GLN A 35 -9.36 7.68 -4.95
CA GLN A 35 -8.80 8.97 -4.53
C GLN A 35 -7.48 8.77 -3.78
N PHE A 36 -7.37 7.70 -2.99
CA PHE A 36 -6.13 7.34 -2.33
C PHE A 36 -5.03 6.93 -3.33
N ILE A 37 -5.38 6.20 -4.40
CA ILE A 37 -4.43 5.90 -5.48
C ILE A 37 -3.96 7.19 -6.18
N ASP A 38 -4.85 8.16 -6.38
CA ASP A 38 -4.48 9.46 -6.97
C ASP A 38 -3.55 10.25 -6.04
N TYR A 39 -3.80 10.19 -4.74
CA TYR A 39 -2.93 10.73 -3.71
C TYR A 39 -1.53 10.10 -3.72
N LEU A 40 -1.44 8.77 -3.80
CA LEU A 40 -0.16 8.07 -3.93
C LEU A 40 0.57 8.42 -5.22
N HIS A 41 -0.17 8.56 -6.33
CA HIS A 41 0.41 8.97 -7.61
C HIS A 41 1.00 10.38 -7.56
N ALA A 42 0.38 11.30 -6.81
CA ALA A 42 0.95 12.62 -6.58
C ALA A 42 2.27 12.58 -5.78
N LYS A 43 2.43 11.60 -4.89
CA LYS A 43 3.67 11.35 -4.13
C LYS A 43 4.73 10.59 -4.92
N LEU A 44 4.30 9.76 -5.88
CA LEU A 44 5.14 8.88 -6.70
C LEU A 44 4.89 9.16 -8.20
N PRO A 45 5.20 10.39 -8.69
CA PRO A 45 4.78 10.84 -10.02
C PRO A 45 5.43 10.07 -11.18
N ASN A 46 6.50 9.32 -10.91
CA ASN A 46 7.19 8.49 -11.91
C ASN A 46 6.59 7.08 -12.04
N ILE A 47 5.65 6.71 -11.17
CA ILE A 47 5.02 5.40 -11.15
C ILE A 47 3.61 5.51 -11.71
N GLU A 48 3.31 4.71 -12.73
CA GLU A 48 1.97 4.70 -13.31
C GLU A 48 0.90 4.33 -12.28
N ARG A 49 -0.23 5.03 -12.34
CA ARG A 49 -1.41 4.81 -11.48
C ARG A 49 -1.85 3.34 -11.43
N GLY A 50 -1.77 2.62 -12.55
CA GLY A 50 -2.09 1.18 -12.61
C GLY A 50 -1.12 0.34 -11.78
N SER A 51 0.18 0.67 -11.79
CA SER A 51 1.19 -0.01 -10.98
C SER A 51 0.97 0.26 -9.49
N ILE A 52 0.61 1.51 -9.12
CA ILE A 52 0.23 1.86 -7.75
C ILE A 52 -1.00 1.07 -7.31
N ARG A 53 -2.04 0.96 -8.15
CA ARG A 53 -3.22 0.13 -7.84
C ARG A 53 -2.83 -1.31 -7.54
N MET A 54 -2.06 -1.95 -8.43
CA MET A 54 -1.58 -3.31 -8.21
C MET A 54 -0.82 -3.43 -6.89
N LYS A 55 -0.03 -2.40 -6.55
CA LYS A 55 0.71 -2.37 -5.30
C LYS A 55 -0.21 -2.32 -4.07
N VAL A 56 -1.26 -1.51 -4.10
CA VAL A 56 -2.27 -1.44 -3.05
C VAL A 56 -3.02 -2.77 -2.91
N GLN A 57 -3.33 -3.45 -4.02
CA GLN A 57 -3.94 -4.78 -4.01
C GLN A 57 -3.03 -5.84 -3.38
N ASN A 58 -1.72 -5.79 -3.68
CA ASN A 58 -0.73 -6.66 -3.05
C ASN A 58 -0.64 -6.43 -1.54
N ILE A 59 -0.65 -5.17 -1.09
CA ILE A 59 -0.68 -4.85 0.35
C ILE A 59 -1.98 -5.35 1.00
N LYS A 60 -3.13 -5.26 0.31
CA LYS A 60 -4.39 -5.86 0.79
C LYS A 60 -4.23 -7.36 1.03
N SER A 61 -3.61 -8.09 0.09
CA SER A 61 -3.36 -9.52 0.25
C SER A 61 -2.53 -9.82 1.50
N ILE A 62 -1.46 -9.05 1.74
CA ILE A 62 -0.64 -9.20 2.95
C ILE A 62 -1.46 -8.94 4.21
N LEU A 63 -2.30 -7.89 4.22
CA LEU A 63 -3.18 -7.59 5.36
C LEU A 63 -4.14 -8.73 5.66
N GLU A 64 -4.72 -9.35 4.64
CA GLU A 64 -5.63 -10.50 4.80
C GLU A 64 -4.91 -11.74 5.29
N GLU A 65 -3.73 -12.05 4.74
CA GLU A 65 -2.89 -13.18 5.14
C GLU A 65 -2.44 -13.09 6.61
N TYR A 66 -2.10 -11.89 7.07
CA TYR A 66 -1.69 -11.64 8.46
C TYR A 66 -2.88 -11.39 9.39
N HIS A 67 -4.12 -11.51 8.91
CA HIS A 67 -5.35 -11.23 9.64
C HIS A 67 -5.38 -9.84 10.30
N ILE A 68 -4.82 -8.82 9.62
CA ILE A 68 -4.79 -7.44 10.09
C ILE A 68 -6.09 -6.74 9.66
N PRO A 69 -6.94 -6.30 10.62
CA PRO A 69 -8.16 -5.57 10.32
C PRO A 69 -7.85 -4.29 9.54
N ASN A 70 -8.57 -4.06 8.44
CA ASN A 70 -8.36 -2.91 7.58
C ASN A 70 -9.66 -2.50 6.88
N ARG A 71 -9.75 -1.23 6.49
CA ARG A 71 -10.90 -0.63 5.79
C ARG A 71 -10.66 -0.51 4.27
N LEU A 72 -9.65 -1.17 3.73
CA LEU A 72 -9.26 -1.04 2.33
C LEU A 72 -10.25 -1.81 1.45
N ASP A 73 -11.01 -1.07 0.65
CA ASP A 73 -12.02 -1.61 -0.28
C ASP A 73 -11.43 -1.75 -1.69
N ILE A 74 -10.71 -2.84 -1.89
CA ILE A 74 -10.16 -3.28 -3.18
C ILE A 74 -9.98 -4.80 -3.16
N SER A 75 -10.04 -5.43 -4.34
CA SER A 75 -9.72 -6.85 -4.46
C SER A 75 -8.24 -7.13 -4.17
N CYS A 76 -7.97 -8.28 -3.58
CA CYS A 76 -6.62 -8.83 -3.43
C CYS A 76 -5.99 -9.17 -4.77
N MET A 77 -4.67 -9.29 -4.75
CA MET A 77 -3.87 -9.86 -5.83
C MET A 77 -2.90 -10.90 -5.28
N ASP A 78 -2.89 -12.10 -5.85
CA ASP A 78 -2.30 -13.29 -5.22
C ASP A 78 -0.76 -13.37 -5.27
N ASN A 79 -0.05 -12.32 -5.67
CA ASN A 79 1.40 -12.39 -5.91
C ASN A 79 2.12 -11.08 -5.59
N TYR A 80 2.31 -10.79 -4.30
CA TYR A 80 3.18 -9.71 -3.85
C TYR A 80 4.66 -10.16 -3.90
N SER A 81 5.57 -9.21 -4.16
CA SER A 81 7.01 -9.50 -4.20
C SER A 81 7.60 -9.60 -2.80
N LEU A 82 8.74 -10.28 -2.66
CA LEU A 82 9.50 -10.30 -1.40
C LEU A 82 9.89 -8.89 -0.94
N LEU A 83 10.21 -7.98 -1.89
CA LEU A 83 10.50 -6.58 -1.59
C LEU A 83 9.28 -5.86 -0.98
N ASN A 84 8.07 -6.16 -1.47
CA ASN A 84 6.85 -5.58 -0.94
C ASN A 84 6.55 -6.10 0.47
N LEU A 85 6.76 -7.41 0.71
CA LEU A 85 6.65 -8.01 2.04
C LEU A 85 7.68 -7.43 3.03
N GLU A 86 8.92 -7.26 2.59
CA GLU A 86 9.99 -6.65 3.40
C GLU A 86 9.61 -5.23 3.81
N ALA A 87 9.21 -4.39 2.85
CA ALA A 87 8.78 -3.02 3.11
C ALA A 87 7.57 -2.96 4.05
N PHE A 88 6.59 -3.85 3.86
CA PHE A 88 5.40 -3.94 4.72
C PHE A 88 5.79 -4.23 6.17
N ASN A 89 6.61 -5.25 6.41
CA ASN A 89 7.03 -5.64 7.76
C ASN A 89 7.79 -4.51 8.47
N GLN A 90 8.66 -3.79 7.74
CA GLN A 90 9.38 -2.65 8.31
C GLN A 90 8.43 -1.52 8.74
N MET A 91 7.42 -1.20 7.91
CA MET A 91 6.45 -0.15 8.23
C MET A 91 5.46 -0.56 9.33
N LEU A 92 5.06 -1.84 9.38
CA LEU A 92 4.23 -2.36 10.45
C LEU A 92 4.94 -2.25 11.80
N LEU A 93 6.23 -2.58 11.86
CA LEU A 93 7.05 -2.43 13.06
C LEU A 93 7.28 -0.97 13.45
N GLU A 94 7.47 -0.07 12.47
CA GLU A 94 7.61 1.37 12.72
C GLU A 94 6.35 1.97 13.35
N LEU A 95 5.17 1.60 12.86
CA LEU A 95 3.88 2.13 13.32
C LEU A 95 3.38 1.52 14.64
N ALA A 96 3.98 0.41 15.09
CA ALA A 96 3.69 -0.22 16.37
C ALA A 96 4.45 0.42 17.56
N ARG A 97 5.40 1.34 17.28
CA ARG A 97 6.14 2.13 18.27
C ARG A 97 5.39 3.42 18.61
#